data_AF-A0A7C4GFT6-F1
#
_entry.id   AF-A0A7C4GFT6-F1
#
_cell.length_a   1.000
_cell.length_b   1.000
_cell.length_c   1.000
_cell.angle_alpha   90.00
_cell.angle_beta   90.00
_cell.angle_gamma   90.00
#
_symmetry.space_group_name_H-M   'P 1'
#
loop_
_entity.id
_entity.type
_entity.pdbx_description
1 polymer ?
#
loop_
_entity_poly.entity_id
_entity_poly.type
_entity_poly.pdbx_seq_one_letter_code
_entity_poly.pdbx_strand_id
1 'polypeptide(L)' 'GKTLEIRLELDGNLIREIEISGDFMVFPSDAIEELERKLRGRALGEHEGVVREVLRGAELVGITEDDIINAIWDIAR' A
#
# COMPACT_ATOMS: atom_id res chain seq x y z
N GLY A 1 -8.84 7.09 15.65
CA GLY A 1 -8.78 7.49 14.23
C GLY A 1 -7.33 7.68 13.91
N LYS A 2 -6.78 6.80 13.10
CA LYS A 2 -5.42 6.89 12.57
C LYS A 2 -5.55 7.35 11.12
N THR A 3 -4.61 8.14 10.63
CA THR A 3 -4.64 8.66 9.24
C THR A 3 -3.83 7.73 8.35
N LEU A 4 -4.39 7.35 7.21
CA LEU A 4 -3.71 6.69 6.09
C LEU A 4 -3.84 7.62 4.88
N GLU A 5 -2.71 8.01 4.29
CA GLU A 5 -2.62 8.82 3.09
C GLU A 5 -1.85 8.05 2.03
N ILE A 6 -2.40 7.99 0.82
CA ILE A 6 -1.74 7.38 -0.32
C ILE A 6 -1.63 8.42 -1.43
N ARG A 7 -0.45 8.55 -2.00
CA ARG A 7 -0.24 9.23 -3.29
C ARG A 7 0.02 8.17 -4.33
N LEU A 8 -0.73 8.21 -5.41
CA LEU A 8 -0.68 7.21 -6.48
C LEU A 8 -0.62 7.93 -7.82
N GLU A 9 0.39 7.59 -8.62
CA GLU A 9 0.48 8.00 -10.03
C GLU A 9 0.37 6.76 -10.91
N LEU A 10 -0.51 6.82 -11.91
CA LEU A 10 -0.73 5.74 -12.86
C LEU A 10 -0.28 6.15 -14.26
N ASP A 11 0.39 5.22 -14.97
CA ASP A 11 0.59 5.28 -16.41
C ASP A 11 -0.33 4.22 -17.06
N GLY A 12 -1.54 4.66 -17.43
CA GLY A 12 -2.62 3.75 -17.81
C GLY A 12 -3.04 2.88 -16.63
N ASN A 13 -2.76 1.57 -16.72
CA ASN A 13 -3.03 0.61 -15.64
C ASN A 13 -1.77 0.28 -14.82
N LEU A 14 -0.62 0.89 -15.11
CA LEU A 14 0.64 0.61 -14.42
C LEU A 14 0.83 1.60 -13.26
N ILE A 15 1.15 1.11 -12.08
CA ILE A 15 1.55 1.94 -10.94
C ILE A 15 2.92 2.54 -11.24
N ARG A 16 2.95 3.84 -11.58
CA ARG A 16 4.19 4.58 -11.89
C ARG A 16 4.91 4.95 -10.59
N GLU A 17 4.17 5.54 -9.66
CA GLU A 17 4.63 5.91 -8.33
C GLU A 17 3.55 5.62 -7.29
N ILE A 18 3.98 5.25 -6.08
CA ILE A 18 3.12 5.14 -4.91
C ILE A 18 3.89 5.54 -3.66
N GLU A 19 3.27 6.32 -2.78
CA GLU A 19 3.77 6.69 -1.45
C GLU A 19 2.65 6.42 -0.43
N ILE A 20 2.94 5.65 0.61
CA ILE A 20 2.01 5.28 1.67
C ILE A 20 2.52 5.89 2.97
N SER A 21 1.76 6.81 3.53
CA SER A 21 2.14 7.54 4.73
C SER A 21 0.97 7.66 5.69
N GLY A 22 1.25 8.05 6.93
CA GLY A 22 0.20 8.21 7.92
C GLY A 22 0.68 8.14 9.36
N ASP A 23 -0.28 8.17 10.27
CA ASP A 23 -0.05 7.89 11.67
C ASP A 23 -0.46 6.45 11.93
N PHE A 24 0.41 5.50 11.61
CA PHE A 24 0.27 4.09 11.94
C PHE A 24 1.64 3.50 12.20
N MET A 25 1.70 2.30 12.78
CA MET A 25 2.98 1.60 12.99
C MET A 25 2.94 0.28 12.27
N VAL A 26 4.08 -0.10 11.68
CA VAL A 26 4.30 -1.40 11.06
C VAL A 26 5.62 -1.98 11.58
N PHE A 27 5.60 -3.27 11.90
CA PHE A 27 6.80 -4.03 12.27
C PHE A 27 6.94 -5.25 11.34
N PRO A 28 8.08 -5.41 10.64
CA PRO A 28 9.27 -4.55 10.67
C PRO A 28 9.03 -3.17 10.02
N SER A 29 9.82 -2.17 10.42
CA SER A 29 9.59 -0.77 10.05
C SER A 29 9.77 -0.46 8.57
N ASP A 30 10.45 -1.34 7.83
CA ASP A 30 10.73 -1.22 6.39
C ASP A 30 9.63 -1.86 5.51
N ALA A 31 8.63 -2.52 6.10
CA ALA A 31 7.63 -3.24 5.30
C ALA A 31 6.76 -2.33 4.41
N ILE A 32 6.55 -1.06 4.81
CA ILE A 32 5.87 -0.08 3.94
C ILE A 32 6.75 0.33 2.75
N GLU A 33 8.04 0.58 2.98
CA GLU A 33 8.99 0.88 1.90
C GLU A 33 9.12 -0.31 0.92
N GLU A 34 9.15 -1.53 1.44
CA GLU A 34 9.09 -2.76 0.65
C GLU A 34 7.82 -2.82 -0.19
N LEU A 35 6.67 -2.53 0.41
CA LEU A 35 5.37 -2.57 -0.25
C LEU A 35 5.31 -1.58 -1.41
N GLU A 36 5.68 -0.33 -1.18
CA GLU A 36 5.75 0.69 -2.23
C GLU A 36 6.66 0.25 -3.39
N ARG A 37 7.86 -0.25 -3.06
CA ARG A 37 8.83 -0.71 -4.06
C ARG A 37 8.28 -1.87 -4.89
N LYS A 38 7.53 -2.78 -4.28
CA LYS A 38 6.94 -3.95 -4.95
C LYS A 38 5.73 -3.60 -5.79
N LEU A 39 4.98 -2.56 -5.41
CA LEU A 39 3.84 -2.05 -6.16
C LEU A 39 4.26 -1.23 -7.38
N ARG A 40 5.33 -0.44 -7.30
CA ARG A 40 5.87 0.31 -8.46
C ARG A 40 6.18 -0.65 -9.62
N GLY A 41 5.65 -0.34 -10.80
CA GLY A 41 5.79 -1.15 -12.01
C GLY A 41 4.86 -2.36 -12.10
N ARG A 42 3.88 -2.50 -11.19
CA ARG A 42 2.81 -3.50 -11.28
C ARG A 42 1.54 -2.93 -11.88
N ALA A 43 0.72 -3.80 -12.46
CA ALA A 43 -0.62 -3.41 -12.84
C ALA A 43 -1.44 -3.09 -11.58
N LEU A 44 -2.29 -2.07 -11.64
CA LEU A 44 -3.15 -1.69 -10.53
C LEU A 44 -3.95 -2.89 -10.01
N GLY A 45 -4.46 -3.76 -10.88
CA GLY A 45 -5.19 -4.97 -10.48
C GLY A 45 -4.39 -6.01 -9.68
N GLU A 46 -3.05 -5.91 -9.62
CA GLU A 46 -2.20 -6.82 -8.83
C GLU A 46 -1.99 -6.38 -7.37
N HIS A 47 -2.34 -5.14 -7.01
CA HIS A 47 -2.01 -4.54 -5.72
C HIS A 47 -2.44 -5.38 -4.51
N GLU A 48 -3.65 -5.94 -4.52
CA GLU A 48 -4.19 -6.74 -3.43
C GLU A 48 -3.31 -7.96 -3.09
N GLY A 49 -2.83 -8.66 -4.12
CA GLY A 49 -1.93 -9.79 -3.95
C GLY A 49 -0.57 -9.37 -3.38
N VAL A 50 -0.03 -8.25 -3.87
CA VAL A 50 1.25 -7.70 -3.41
C VAL A 50 1.17 -7.24 -1.96
N VAL A 51 0.09 -6.56 -1.56
CA VAL A 51 -0.12 -6.12 -0.17
C VAL A 51 -0.10 -7.32 0.77
N ARG A 52 -0.88 -8.37 0.48
CA ARG A 52 -0.94 -9.59 1.32
C ARG A 52 0.32 -10.44 1.27
N GLU A 53 1.13 -10.32 0.22
CA GLU A 53 2.43 -11.00 0.15
C GLU A 53 3.45 -10.29 1.06
N VAL A 54 3.58 -8.97 0.91
CA VAL A 54 4.61 -8.19 1.60
C VAL A 54 4.33 -8.05 3.09
N LEU A 55 3.07 -7.81 3.45
CA LEU A 55 2.67 -7.62 4.86
C LEU A 55 2.40 -8.94 5.60
N ARG A 56 2.62 -10.09 4.94
CA ARG A 56 2.43 -11.39 5.56
C ARG A 56 3.31 -11.55 6.79
N GLY A 57 2.66 -11.59 7.96
CA GLY A 57 3.35 -11.73 9.25
C GLY A 57 3.95 -10.43 9.78
N ALA A 58 3.71 -9.30 9.10
CA ALA A 58 3.95 -7.98 9.68
C ALA A 58 2.89 -7.66 10.74
N GLU A 59 3.28 -6.94 11.77
CA GLU A 59 2.35 -6.39 12.75
C GLU A 59 1.95 -4.98 12.35
N LEU A 60 0.65 -4.74 12.15
CA LEU A 60 0.09 -3.43 11.84
C LEU A 60 -0.68 -2.89 13.05
N VAL A 61 -0.38 -1.66 13.46
CA VAL A 61 -1.05 -0.99 14.58
C VAL A 61 -1.77 0.26 14.12
N GLY A 62 -3.09 0.17 14.13
CA GLY A 62 -4.01 1.28 13.82
C GLY A 62 -4.58 1.28 12.40
N ILE A 63 -4.11 0.37 11.55
CA ILE A 63 -4.66 0.05 10.24
C ILE A 63 -4.59 -1.47 10.04
N THR A 64 -5.29 -1.96 9.02
CA THR A 64 -5.26 -3.33 8.52
C THR A 64 -4.72 -3.38 7.10
N GLU A 65 -4.38 -4.58 6.60
CA GLU A 65 -4.03 -4.78 5.18
C GLU A 65 -5.16 -4.32 4.26
N ASP A 66 -6.41 -4.61 4.63
CA ASP A 66 -7.60 -4.23 3.85
C ASP A 66 -7.79 -2.71 3.80
N ASP A 67 -7.41 -1.96 4.84
CA ASP A 67 -7.44 -0.49 4.80
C ASP A 67 -6.51 0.05 3.70
N ILE A 68 -5.31 -0.54 3.56
CA ILE A 68 -4.36 -0.16 2.50
C ILE A 68 -4.90 -0.53 1.12
N ILE A 69 -5.42 -1.76 0.97
CA ILE A 69 -6.00 -2.25 -0.30
C ILE A 69 -7.14 -1.32 -0.75
N ASN A 70 -8.07 -1.01 0.16
CA ASN A 70 -9.20 -0.15 -0.14
C ASN A 70 -8.76 1.27 -0.47
N ALA A 71 -7.79 1.83 0.27
CA ALA A 71 -7.28 3.17 -0.01
C ALA A 71 -6.61 3.29 -1.39
N ILE A 72 -5.88 2.27 -1.84
CA ILE A 72 -5.32 2.23 -3.22
C ILE A 72 -6.46 2.27 -4.24
N TRP A 73 -7.53 1.48 -4.03
CA TRP A 73 -8.66 1.43 -4.94
C TRP A 73 -9.46 2.74 -4.99
N ASP A 74 -9.68 3.36 -3.84
CA ASP A 74 -10.49 4.57 -3.73
C ASP A 74 -9.86 5.77 -4.46
N ILE A 75 -8.52 5.82 -4.55
CA ILE A 75 -7.80 6.87 -5.29
C ILE A 75 -7.82 6.62 -6.80
N ALA A 76 -7.83 5.36 -7.23
CA ALA A 76 -7.81 5.01 -8.64
C ALA A 76 -9.17 5.14 -9.34
N ARG A 77 -10.23 5.48 -8.60
CA ARG A 77 -11.58 5.76 -9.10
C ARG A 77 -11.78 7.24 -9.42
#